data_AF-A0A1M5S9E9-F1
#
_entry.id   AF-A0A1M5S9E9-F1
#
_cell.length_a   1.000
_cell.length_b   1.000
_cell.length_c   1.000
_cell.angle_alpha   90.00
_cell.angle_beta   90.00
_cell.angle_gamma   90.00
#
_symmetry.space_group_name_H-M   'P 1'
#
loop_
_entity.id
_entity.type
_entity.pdbx_description
1 polymer ?
#
loop_
_entity_poly.entity_id
_entity_poly.type
_entity_poly.pdbx_seq_one_letter_code
_entity_poly.pdbx_strand_id
1 'polypeptide(L)'
;MRTPLLLTALLLAGCAGAPSGPDGAVCPAIGWTNGLRVELAGDWGEPAPASVRVACAGGCGQVVRQDADPVPRAEVTAEVTGSTAGVPVDMTTPDSAVVTVLAADGTVLAEEERDLDWVRVGGSAACGGPMEAAVEVAAP
;
A
#
# COMPACT_ATOMS: atom_id res chain seq x y z
N MET A 1 -22.88 0.60 66.55
CA MET A 1 -21.75 1.44 66.12
C MET A 1 -21.01 0.76 64.97
N ARG A 2 -21.06 1.39 63.79
CA ARG A 2 -20.11 1.37 62.65
C ARG A 2 -19.80 0.04 61.94
N THR A 3 -20.58 -0.22 60.89
CA THR A 3 -20.23 -1.00 59.68
C THR A 3 -19.02 -0.38 58.98
N PRO A 4 -17.94 -1.13 58.69
CA PRO A 4 -16.94 -0.67 57.73
C PRO A 4 -17.37 -1.07 56.32
N LEU A 5 -17.80 -0.07 55.54
CA LEU A 5 -17.77 -0.12 54.07
C LEU A 5 -16.29 -0.29 53.66
N LEU A 6 -15.91 -1.47 53.19
CA LEU A 6 -14.69 -1.64 52.42
C LEU A 6 -15.03 -1.38 50.96
N LEU A 7 -14.69 -0.17 50.50
CA LEU A 7 -14.76 0.25 49.10
C LEU A 7 -13.97 -0.75 48.24
N THR A 8 -14.67 -1.45 47.35
CA THR A 8 -14.06 -2.18 46.25
C THR A 8 -13.71 -1.19 45.15
N ALA A 9 -12.47 -0.69 45.15
CA ALA A 9 -11.94 0.08 44.02
C ALA A 9 -11.49 -0.91 42.93
N LEU A 10 -12.41 -1.30 42.06
CA LEU A 10 -12.09 -2.01 40.81
C LEU A 10 -11.43 -0.99 39.85
N LEU A 11 -10.11 -0.88 39.89
CA LEU A 11 -9.34 -0.19 38.86
C LEU A 11 -9.34 -1.06 37.59
N LEU A 12 -10.30 -0.83 36.70
CA LEU A 12 -10.19 -1.29 35.31
C LEU A 12 -9.12 -0.46 34.58
N ALA A 13 -7.85 -0.71 34.89
CA ALA A 13 -6.73 -0.29 34.05
C ALA A 13 -6.62 -1.27 32.85
N GLY A 14 -7.64 -1.27 31.98
CA GLY A 14 -7.70 -2.09 30.79
C GLY A 14 -7.53 -1.23 29.54
N CYS A 15 -6.65 -1.68 28.64
CA CYS A 15 -6.41 -1.17 27.27
C CYS A 15 -5.45 0.03 27.11
N ALA A 16 -4.31 0.04 27.79
CA ALA A 16 -3.15 0.82 27.34
C ALA A 16 -2.44 0.07 26.20
N GLY A 17 -2.97 0.16 24.98
CA GLY A 17 -2.39 -0.53 23.82
C GLY A 17 -2.84 -0.02 22.46
N ALA A 18 -3.50 1.12 22.38
CA ALA A 18 -3.72 1.75 21.08
C ALA A 18 -2.45 2.53 20.71
N PRO A 19 -1.85 2.29 19.52
CA PRO A 19 -0.80 3.17 19.03
C PRO A 19 -1.39 4.58 18.94
N SER A 20 -0.82 5.49 19.73
CA SER A 20 -1.27 6.87 19.81
C SER A 20 -0.75 7.61 18.57
N GLY A 21 -1.64 8.22 17.80
CA GLY A 21 -1.25 9.13 16.72
C GLY A 21 -0.56 10.39 17.26
N PRO A 22 0.05 11.23 16.40
CA PRO A 22 0.37 12.60 16.78
C PRO A 22 -0.87 13.25 17.42
N ASP A 23 -0.63 13.99 18.51
CA ASP A 23 -1.65 14.70 19.30
C ASP A 23 -2.55 13.84 20.20
N GLY A 24 -2.18 12.57 20.45
CA GLY A 24 -2.90 11.71 21.40
C GLY A 24 -4.17 11.07 20.82
N ALA A 25 -4.31 11.07 19.49
CA ALA A 25 -5.38 10.37 18.80
C ALA A 25 -5.32 8.86 19.08
N VAL A 26 -6.46 8.26 19.43
CA VAL A 26 -6.59 6.81 19.62
C VAL A 26 -6.86 6.18 18.26
N CYS A 27 -5.85 5.55 17.66
CA CYS A 27 -5.96 4.93 16.34
C CYS A 27 -6.26 3.44 16.45
N PRO A 28 -7.22 2.89 15.67
CA PRO A 28 -7.43 1.45 15.64
C PRO A 28 -6.19 0.78 15.05
N ALA A 29 -5.80 -0.37 15.60
CA ALA A 29 -4.70 -1.18 15.07
C ALA A 29 -5.14 -1.96 13.81
N ILE A 30 -5.63 -1.23 12.80
CA ILE A 30 -6.03 -1.77 11.50
C ILE A 30 -4.93 -1.41 10.51
N GLY A 31 -4.30 -2.44 9.93
CA GLY A 31 -3.42 -2.26 8.77
C GLY A 31 -4.23 -1.86 7.54
N TRP A 32 -3.66 -1.00 6.71
CA TRP A 32 -4.20 -0.65 5.40
C TRP A 32 -3.24 -1.08 4.30
N THR A 33 -3.67 -0.95 3.06
CA THR A 33 -2.83 -1.16 1.88
C THR A 33 -2.98 0.04 0.97
N ASN A 34 -1.86 0.55 0.49
CA ASN A 34 -1.77 1.60 -0.50
C ASN A 34 -1.83 0.98 -1.90
N GLY A 35 -2.39 1.71 -2.86
CA GLY A 35 -2.57 1.25 -4.22
C GLY A 35 -1.92 2.18 -5.23
N LEU A 36 -1.07 1.64 -6.10
CA LEU A 36 -0.68 2.30 -7.33
C LEU A 36 -1.60 1.84 -8.46
N ARG A 37 -2.27 2.77 -9.13
CA ARG A 37 -3.01 2.50 -10.36
C ARG A 37 -2.13 2.84 -11.55
N VAL A 38 -1.98 1.88 -12.46
CA VAL A 38 -1.35 2.11 -13.76
C VAL A 38 -2.45 2.13 -14.82
N GLU A 39 -2.57 3.23 -15.54
CA GLU A 39 -3.51 3.42 -16.64
C GLU A 39 -2.76 3.30 -17.96
N LEU A 40 -3.25 2.44 -18.85
CA LEU A 40 -2.69 2.21 -20.17
C LEU A 40 -3.47 3.03 -21.18
N ALA A 41 -2.84 4.05 -21.75
CA ALA A 41 -3.45 4.95 -22.71
C ALA A 41 -3.11 4.56 -24.15
N GLY A 42 -4.02 4.84 -25.07
CA GLY A 42 -3.85 4.59 -26.50
C GLY A 42 -4.17 3.16 -26.94
N ASP A 43 -3.83 2.85 -28.18
CA ASP A 43 -4.02 1.54 -28.82
C ASP A 43 -2.70 0.79 -28.84
N TRP A 44 -2.59 -0.27 -28.03
CA TRP A 44 -1.36 -1.03 -27.83
C TRP A 44 -1.11 -2.10 -28.91
N GLY A 45 -2.08 -2.36 -29.78
CA GLY A 45 -1.96 -3.37 -30.82
C GLY A 45 -1.67 -4.79 -30.29
N GLU A 46 -1.04 -5.61 -31.14
CA GLU A 46 -0.66 -6.99 -30.80
C GLU A 46 0.88 -7.14 -30.80
N PRO A 47 1.46 -7.82 -29.78
CA PRO A 47 0.76 -8.46 -28.67
C PRO A 47 0.23 -7.43 -27.64
N ALA A 48 -1.01 -7.65 -27.19
CA ALA A 48 -1.66 -6.75 -26.24
C ALA A 48 -1.03 -6.81 -24.82
N PRO A 49 -1.11 -5.72 -24.04
CA PRO A 49 -0.71 -5.72 -22.63
C PRO A 49 -1.50 -6.74 -21.82
N ALA A 50 -0.78 -7.57 -21.08
CA ALA A 50 -1.37 -8.59 -20.20
C ALA A 50 -1.09 -8.27 -18.73
N SER A 51 0.09 -7.75 -18.40
CA SER A 51 0.47 -7.41 -17.03
C SER A 51 1.35 -6.17 -16.97
N VAL A 52 1.46 -5.60 -15.77
CA VAL A 52 2.40 -4.53 -15.45
C VAL A 52 3.29 -5.01 -14.31
N ARG A 53 4.60 -4.94 -14.51
CA ARG A 53 5.59 -5.12 -13.46
C ARG A 53 6.04 -3.74 -12.97
N VAL A 54 6.01 -3.55 -11.66
CA VAL A 54 6.41 -2.31 -11.00
C VAL A 54 7.57 -2.59 -10.06
N ALA A 55 8.69 -1.89 -10.27
CA ALA A 55 9.82 -1.88 -9.36
C ALA A 55 9.89 -0.53 -8.64
N CYS A 56 9.69 -0.52 -7.32
CA CYS A 56 9.59 0.72 -6.55
C CYS A 56 10.93 1.12 -5.94
N ALA A 57 11.24 2.43 -5.94
CA ALA A 57 12.36 2.95 -5.18
C ALA A 57 12.19 2.64 -3.69
N GLY A 58 13.16 1.95 -3.09
CA GLY A 58 13.09 1.51 -1.68
C GLY A 58 12.18 0.30 -1.41
N GLY A 59 11.51 -0.25 -2.43
CA GLY A 59 10.68 -1.46 -2.35
C GLY A 59 9.17 -1.19 -2.29
N CYS A 60 8.40 -2.05 -2.96
CA CYS A 60 6.95 -2.02 -3.05
C CYS A 60 6.26 -2.67 -1.83
N GLY A 61 6.91 -2.67 -0.68
CA GLY A 61 6.45 -3.38 0.53
C GLY A 61 7.47 -4.38 1.07
N GLN A 62 7.01 -5.35 1.84
CA GLN A 62 7.85 -6.33 2.52
C GLN A 62 7.40 -7.76 2.24
N VAL A 63 8.35 -8.67 2.07
CA VAL A 63 8.10 -10.12 2.14
C VAL A 63 8.26 -10.54 3.58
N VAL A 64 7.15 -10.88 4.23
CA VAL A 64 7.13 -11.33 5.63
C VAL A 64 7.05 -12.85 5.66
N ARG A 65 8.00 -13.47 6.36
CA ARG A 65 7.99 -14.90 6.67
C ARG A 65 8.12 -15.08 8.18
N GLN A 66 7.59 -16.18 8.70
CA GLN A 66 7.58 -16.41 10.15
C GLN A 66 8.98 -16.74 10.70
N ASP A 67 9.85 -17.30 9.87
CA ASP A 67 11.16 -17.85 10.20
C ASP A 67 12.32 -16.99 9.70
N ALA A 68 12.05 -15.78 9.22
CA ALA A 68 13.05 -14.87 8.70
C ALA A 68 12.68 -13.41 8.95
N ASP A 69 13.69 -12.55 8.96
CA ASP A 69 13.48 -11.11 9.00
C ASP A 69 12.73 -10.64 7.73
N PRO A 70 11.84 -9.65 7.86
CA PRO A 70 11.22 -9.02 6.69
C PRO A 70 12.29 -8.49 5.73
N VAL A 71 12.09 -8.75 4.44
CA VAL A 71 12.95 -8.22 3.37
C VAL A 71 12.12 -7.36 2.41
N PRO A 72 12.70 -6.28 1.84
CA PRO A 72 11.99 -5.46 0.86
C PRO A 72 11.52 -6.28 -0.34
N ARG A 73 10.24 -6.12 -0.71
CA ARG A 73 9.73 -6.61 -1.98
C ARG A 73 10.16 -5.61 -3.07
N ALA A 74 11.16 -5.98 -3.86
CA ALA A 74 11.72 -5.09 -4.88
C ALA A 74 10.71 -4.75 -6.00
N GLU A 75 9.90 -5.73 -6.40
CA GLU A 75 8.94 -5.59 -7.50
C GLU A 75 7.61 -6.32 -7.24
N VAL A 76 6.56 -5.85 -7.89
CA VAL A 76 5.21 -6.43 -7.90
C VAL A 76 4.73 -6.51 -9.34
N THR A 77 4.15 -7.64 -9.74
CA THR A 77 3.46 -7.79 -11.02
C THR A 77 1.96 -7.84 -10.78
N ALA A 78 1.20 -7.06 -11.53
CA ALA A 78 -0.26 -7.04 -11.51
C ALA A 78 -0.83 -7.27 -12.92
N GLU A 79 -1.91 -8.04 -12.99
CA GLU A 79 -2.63 -8.27 -14.23
C GLU A 79 -3.34 -7.01 -14.70
N VAL A 80 -3.38 -6.81 -16.02
CA VAL A 80 -4.17 -5.74 -16.63
C VAL A 80 -5.62 -6.20 -16.71
N THR A 81 -6.53 -5.38 -16.17
CA THR A 81 -7.98 -5.54 -16.31
C THR A 81 -8.52 -4.34 -17.08
N GLY A 82 -9.00 -4.59 -18.30
CA GLY A 82 -9.37 -3.51 -19.22
C GLY A 82 -8.12 -2.73 -19.64
N SER A 83 -8.06 -1.44 -19.30
CA SER A 83 -6.92 -0.56 -19.55
C SER A 83 -6.18 -0.17 -18.27
N THR A 84 -6.35 -0.95 -17.19
CA THR A 84 -5.81 -0.60 -15.87
C THR A 84 -5.19 -1.79 -15.16
N ALA A 85 -4.12 -1.54 -14.41
CA ALA A 85 -3.58 -2.51 -13.45
C ALA A 85 -3.54 -1.88 -12.04
N GLY A 86 -4.03 -2.62 -11.05
CA GLY A 86 -3.98 -2.21 -9.65
C GLY A 86 -2.83 -2.91 -8.92
N VAL A 87 -1.86 -2.13 -8.46
CA VAL A 87 -0.61 -2.62 -7.86
C VAL A 87 -0.62 -2.31 -6.35
N PRO A 88 -0.80 -3.31 -5.47
CA PRO A 88 -0.73 -3.10 -4.04
C PRO A 88 0.73 -2.94 -3.59
N VAL A 89 1.01 -1.92 -2.77
CA VAL A 89 2.37 -1.61 -2.27
C VAL A 89 2.46 -1.58 -0.74
N ASP A 90 1.74 -2.47 -0.06
CA ASP A 90 1.64 -2.51 1.41
C ASP A 90 1.32 -1.12 2.00
N MET A 91 1.91 -0.73 3.14
CA MET A 91 1.71 0.61 3.73
C MET A 91 2.78 1.62 3.28
N THR A 92 3.57 1.32 2.23
CA THR A 92 4.64 2.22 1.75
C THR A 92 4.13 3.21 0.71
N THR A 93 4.80 4.35 0.60
CA THR A 93 4.56 5.38 -0.42
C THR A 93 5.88 5.68 -1.11
N PRO A 94 6.36 4.79 -2.00
CA PRO A 94 7.62 5.02 -2.72
C PRO A 94 7.53 6.29 -3.56
N ASP A 95 8.61 7.06 -3.63
CA ASP A 95 8.65 8.35 -4.35
C ASP A 95 8.62 8.17 -5.87
N SER A 96 9.21 7.07 -6.38
CA SER A 96 9.21 6.72 -7.79
C SER A 96 9.14 5.21 -8.01
N ALA A 97 8.77 4.81 -9.22
CA ALA A 97 8.81 3.43 -9.68
C ALA A 97 9.12 3.30 -11.17
N VAL A 98 9.78 2.20 -11.54
CA VAL A 98 9.88 1.75 -12.93
C VAL A 98 8.67 0.89 -13.25
N VAL A 99 7.93 1.28 -14.28
CA VAL A 99 6.72 0.62 -14.76
C VAL A 99 7.03 -0.06 -16.08
N THR A 100 7.03 -1.40 -16.08
CA THR A 100 7.22 -2.22 -17.27
C THR A 100 5.88 -2.84 -17.69
N VAL A 101 5.42 -2.54 -18.89
CA VAL A 101 4.22 -3.15 -19.48
C VAL A 101 4.63 -4.40 -20.25
N LEU A 102 3.96 -5.51 -19.97
CA LEU A 102 4.32 -6.84 -20.46
C LEU A 102 3.17 -7.47 -21.24
N ALA A 103 3.50 -8.13 -22.36
CA ALA A 103 2.61 -9.07 -23.02
C ALA A 103 2.48 -10.39 -22.23
N ALA A 104 1.54 -11.24 -22.63
CA ALA A 104 1.25 -12.51 -21.96
C ALA A 104 2.43 -13.51 -21.96
N ASP A 105 3.35 -13.39 -22.91
CA ASP A 105 4.56 -14.21 -22.99
C ASP A 105 5.76 -13.60 -22.23
N GLY A 106 5.56 -12.45 -21.56
CA GLY A 106 6.60 -11.71 -20.85
C GLY A 106 7.40 -10.75 -21.73
N THR A 107 7.03 -10.58 -23.01
CA THR A 107 7.64 -9.55 -23.88
C THR A 107 7.40 -8.16 -23.30
N VAL A 108 8.45 -7.36 -23.20
CA VAL A 108 8.36 -5.95 -22.78
C VAL A 108 7.82 -5.11 -23.93
N LEU A 109 6.69 -4.45 -23.68
CA LEU A 109 6.04 -3.55 -24.64
C LEU A 109 6.44 -2.10 -24.42
N ALA A 110 6.58 -1.71 -23.15
CA ALA A 110 7.06 -0.39 -22.74
C ALA A 110 7.73 -0.48 -21.37
N GLU A 111 8.65 0.44 -21.09
CA GLU A 111 9.28 0.60 -19.78
C GLU A 111 9.59 2.07 -19.54
N GLU A 112 9.09 2.61 -18.43
CA GLU A 112 9.26 4.01 -18.07
C GLU A 112 9.41 4.20 -16.56
N GLU A 113 10.26 5.15 -16.15
CA GLU A 113 10.30 5.62 -14.77
C GLU A 113 9.23 6.69 -14.55
N ARG A 114 8.58 6.64 -13.38
CA ARG A 114 7.51 7.56 -12.97
C ARG A 114 7.70 7.99 -11.53
N ASP A 115 7.56 9.29 -11.29
CA ASP A 115 7.33 9.84 -9.96
C ASP A 115 5.90 9.52 -9.51
N LEU A 116 5.71 9.28 -8.21
CA LEU A 116 4.44 8.84 -7.65
C LEU A 116 3.86 9.89 -6.70
N ASP A 117 2.79 10.54 -7.15
CA ASP A 117 2.05 11.52 -6.36
C ASP A 117 0.96 10.82 -5.51
N TRP A 118 1.30 10.52 -4.25
CA TRP A 118 0.40 9.83 -3.32
C TRP A 118 -0.63 10.77 -2.69
N VAL A 119 -1.90 10.37 -2.77
CA VAL A 119 -3.02 11.06 -2.13
C VAL A 119 -3.69 10.16 -1.11
N ARG A 120 -4.01 10.70 0.07
CA ARG A 120 -4.77 9.96 1.09
C ARG A 120 -6.22 9.80 0.64
N VAL A 121 -6.70 8.56 0.55
CA VAL A 121 -8.09 8.23 0.16
C VAL A 121 -8.93 7.71 1.33
N GLY A 122 -8.32 7.48 2.48
CA GLY A 122 -9.02 7.09 3.70
C GLY A 122 -8.20 7.31 4.97
N GLY A 123 -8.86 7.12 6.11
CA GLY A 123 -8.26 7.38 7.42
C GLY A 123 -8.13 8.88 7.71
N SER A 124 -7.08 9.26 8.45
CA SER A 124 -6.86 10.64 8.87
C SER A 124 -5.38 10.99 8.90
N ALA A 125 -5.06 12.28 8.97
CA ALA A 125 -3.67 12.71 9.17
C ALA A 125 -3.09 12.16 10.49
N ALA A 126 -3.91 12.11 11.54
CA ALA A 126 -3.48 11.65 12.86
C ALA A 126 -3.27 10.13 12.94
N CYS A 127 -4.01 9.34 12.16
CA CYS A 127 -3.93 7.87 12.24
C CYS A 127 -3.33 7.20 11.01
N GLY A 128 -2.93 7.98 10.01
CA GLY A 128 -2.61 7.44 8.70
C GLY A 128 -3.84 6.86 8.02
N GLY A 129 -3.62 5.96 7.07
CA GLY A 129 -4.66 5.38 6.25
C GLY A 129 -4.21 5.20 4.80
N PRO A 130 -5.05 4.53 3.99
CA PRO A 130 -4.72 4.18 2.62
C PRO A 130 -4.42 5.40 1.77
N MET A 131 -3.38 5.25 0.97
CA MET A 131 -2.93 6.20 -0.02
C MET A 131 -3.08 5.58 -1.42
N GLU A 132 -3.39 6.41 -2.40
CA GLU A 132 -3.41 6.02 -3.81
C GLU A 132 -2.52 6.95 -4.63
N ALA A 133 -1.80 6.39 -5.59
CA ALA A 133 -1.11 7.12 -6.65
C ALA A 133 -1.59 6.58 -8.00
N ALA A 134 -1.53 7.40 -9.04
CA ALA A 134 -1.90 7.02 -10.41
C ALA A 134 -0.84 7.47 -11.39
N VAL A 135 -0.53 6.62 -12.36
CA VAL A 135 0.38 6.92 -13.46
C VAL A 135 -0.20 6.45 -14.77
N GLU A 136 0.08 7.19 -15.84
CA GLU A 136 -0.27 6.81 -17.19
C GLU A 136 0.96 6.31 -17.96
N VAL A 137 0.79 5.23 -18.71
CA VAL A 137 1.76 4.74 -19.70
C VAL A 137 1.06 4.73 -21.05
N ALA A 138 1.63 5.44 -22.02
CA ALA A 138 1.08 5.51 -23.36
C ALA A 138 1.59 4.37 -24.24
N ALA A 139 0.77 3.92 -25.17
CA ALA A 139 1.22 3.04 -26.24
C ALA A 139 2.39 3.68 -27.03
N PRO A 140 3.40 2.89 -27.43
CA PRO A 140 4.58 3.37 -28.14
C PRO A 140 4.31 3.84 -29.59
#